data_AF-A0A917P5K8-F1
#
_entry.id   AF-A0A917P5K8-F1
#
_cell.length_a   1.000
_cell.length_b   1.000
_cell.length_c   1.000
_cell.angle_alpha   90.00
_cell.angle_beta   90.00
_cell.angle_gamma   90.00
#
_symmetry.space_group_name_H-M   'P 1'
#
loop_
_entity.id
_entity.type
_entity.pdbx_description
1 polymer ?
#
loop_
_entity_poly.entity_id
_entity_poly.type
_entity_poly.pdbx_seq_one_letter_code
_entity_poly.pdbx_strand_id
1 'polypeptide(L)'
;MDRARAGRVERLLAAVAALIRRDADLLARLESIDSGEPVSQARTDIAGSARYFECCAGLADKIHGETLPQASGTFACTRREPFGVVAHFTPWNAPLTQLTRRVWWRATRWCQALRADPADLGVPGAAGGRGRAARGPRR
;
A
#
# COMPACT_ATOMS: atom_id res chain seq x y z
N MET A 1 -1.33 6.07 12.87
CA MET A 1 0.15 5.95 12.89
C MET A 1 0.70 7.22 13.54
N ASP A 2 1.69 7.10 14.44
CA ASP A 2 2.32 8.25 15.12
C ASP A 2 3.03 9.16 14.10
N ARG A 3 2.77 10.48 14.14
CA ARG A 3 3.35 11.47 13.22
C ARG A 3 4.87 11.48 13.26
N ALA A 4 5.47 11.21 14.43
CA ALA A 4 6.92 11.14 14.56
C ALA A 4 7.52 9.96 13.76
N ARG A 5 6.79 8.83 13.69
CA ARG A 5 7.17 7.67 12.88
C ARG A 5 6.97 7.93 11.39
N ALA A 6 5.86 8.57 11.01
CA ALA A 6 5.59 8.94 9.63
C ALA A 6 6.69 9.85 9.05
N GLY A 7 7.08 10.90 9.78
CA GLY A 7 8.15 11.79 9.34
C GLY A 7 9.52 11.11 9.26
N ARG A 8 9.79 10.08 10.09
CA ARG A 8 11.02 9.27 9.96
C ARG A 8 11.01 8.45 8.67
N VAL A 9 9.89 7.79 8.37
CA VAL A 9 9.73 6.96 7.17
C VAL A 9 9.85 7.81 5.90
N GLU A 10 9.20 8.98 5.88
CA GLU A 10 9.32 9.96 4.80
C GLU A 10 10.78 10.30 4.50
N ARG A 11 11.53 10.74 5.52
CA ARG A 11 12.95 11.10 5.36
C ARG A 11 13.80 9.94 4.86
N LEU A 12 13.55 8.72 5.34
CA LEU A 12 14.27 7.53 4.90
C LEU A 12 13.99 7.22 3.42
N LEU A 13 12.72 7.26 3.00
CA LEU A 13 12.35 6.99 1.61
C LEU A 13 12.87 8.07 0.66
N ALA A 14 12.85 9.35 1.08
CA ALA A 14 13.45 10.44 0.32
C ALA A 14 14.98 10.29 0.19
N ALA A 15 15.66 9.87 1.27
CA ALA A 15 17.09 9.58 1.24
C ALA A 15 17.42 8.42 0.28
N VAL A 16 16.62 7.35 0.27
CA VAL A 16 16.78 6.24 -0.68
C VAL A 16 16.65 6.73 -2.13
N ALA A 17 15.64 7.55 -2.43
CA ALA A 17 15.47 8.14 -3.76
C ALA A 17 16.69 8.99 -4.17
N ALA A 18 17.26 9.76 -3.24
CA ALA A 18 18.46 10.55 -3.47
C ALA A 18 19.70 9.67 -3.74
N LEU A 19 19.86 8.57 -2.99
CA LEU A 19 20.96 7.61 -3.20
C LEU A 19 20.85 6.90 -4.55
N ILE A 20 19.66 6.48 -4.96
CA ILE A 20 19.43 5.89 -6.28
C ILE A 20 19.80 6.87 -7.39
N ARG A 21 19.45 8.16 -7.25
CA ARG A 21 19.82 9.20 -8.22
C ARG A 21 21.33 9.45 -8.25
N ARG A 22 21.99 9.48 -7.09
CA ARG A 22 23.45 9.64 -6.98
C ARG A 22 24.18 8.53 -7.74
N ASP A 23 23.73 7.29 -7.57
CA ASP A 23 24.40 6.10 -8.11
C ASP A 23 23.74 5.60 -9.40
N ALA A 24 22.93 6.43 -10.07
CA ALA A 24 22.06 6.00 -11.17
C ALA A 24 22.82 5.33 -12.33
N ASP A 25 23.98 5.88 -12.69
CA ASP A 25 24.83 5.36 -13.76
C ASP A 25 25.45 3.99 -13.41
N LEU A 26 25.83 3.80 -12.14
CA LEU A 26 26.35 2.53 -11.64
C LEU A 26 25.23 1.49 -11.62
N LEU A 27 24.08 1.83 -11.05
CA LEU A 27 22.92 0.95 -10.94
C LEU A 27 22.41 0.54 -12.33
N ALA A 28 22.36 1.46 -13.30
CA ALA A 28 21.92 1.13 -14.65
C ALA A 28 22.88 0.17 -15.37
N ARG A 29 24.19 0.28 -15.11
CA ARG A 29 25.17 -0.69 -15.65
C ARG A 29 25.01 -2.06 -15.00
N LEU A 30 24.81 -2.10 -13.68
CA LEU A 30 24.61 -3.36 -12.96
C LEU A 30 23.32 -4.06 -13.40
N GLU A 31 22.21 -3.33 -13.52
CA GLU A 31 20.93 -3.88 -14.00
C GLU A 31 21.06 -4.41 -15.44
N SER A 32 21.76 -3.67 -16.31
CA SER A 32 22.05 -4.10 -17.68
C SER A 32 22.92 -5.36 -17.74
N ILE A 33 23.90 -5.52 -16.84
CA ILE A 33 24.73 -6.72 -16.74
C ILE A 33 23.90 -7.93 -16.28
N ASP A 34 23.01 -7.73 -15.30
CA ASP A 34 22.22 -8.82 -14.71
C ASP A 34 21.06 -9.27 -15.61
N SER A 35 20.35 -8.30 -16.20
CA SER A 35 19.13 -8.54 -16.98
C SER A 35 19.35 -8.60 -18.50
N GLY A 36 20.52 -8.18 -18.99
CA GLY A 36 20.86 -8.15 -20.41
C GLY A 36 20.15 -7.04 -21.21
N GLU A 37 19.43 -6.13 -20.55
CA GLU A 37 18.75 -5.02 -21.20
C GLU A 37 19.73 -3.93 -21.66
N PRO A 38 19.41 -3.13 -22.69
CA PRO A 38 20.23 -1.98 -23.07
C PRO A 38 20.39 -0.99 -21.91
N VAL A 39 21.60 -0.47 -21.71
CA VAL A 39 21.89 0.51 -20.63
C VAL A 39 20.98 1.75 -20.69
N SER A 40 20.51 2.14 -21.87
CA SER A 40 19.53 3.23 -22.03
C SER A 40 18.17 2.92 -21.42
N GLN A 41 17.71 1.67 -21.54
CA GLN A 41 16.49 1.20 -20.90
C GLN A 41 16.69 1.12 -19.38
N ALA A 42 17.77 0.50 -18.94
CA ALA A 42 18.12 0.41 -17.52
C ALA A 42 18.17 1.79 -16.86
N ARG A 43 18.76 2.81 -17.52
CA ARG A 43 18.77 4.20 -17.01
C ARG A 43 17.36 4.75 -16.76
N THR A 44 16.43 4.49 -17.68
CA THR A 44 15.04 4.92 -17.56
C THR A 44 14.36 4.22 -16.37
N ASP A 45 14.64 2.94 -16.20
CA ASP A 45 14.11 2.08 -15.16
C ASP A 45 14.61 2.48 -13.76
N ILE A 46 15.91 2.79 -13.62
CA ILE A 46 16.50 3.34 -12.40
C ILE A 46 15.90 4.70 -12.05
N ALA A 47 15.72 5.58 -13.04
CA ALA A 47 15.08 6.88 -12.83
C ALA A 47 13.62 6.73 -12.35
N GLY A 48 12.87 5.79 -12.95
CA GLY A 48 11.53 5.42 -12.51
C GLY A 48 11.52 4.90 -11.07
N SER A 49 12.50 4.06 -10.71
CA SER A 49 12.66 3.52 -9.37
C SER A 49 12.88 4.62 -8.32
N ALA A 50 13.77 5.59 -8.59
CA ALA A 50 13.95 6.74 -7.70
C ALA A 50 12.64 7.53 -7.50
N ARG A 51 11.89 7.73 -8.57
CA ARG A 51 10.61 8.44 -8.52
C ARG A 51 9.56 7.72 -7.68
N TYR A 52 9.50 6.38 -7.74
CA TYR A 52 8.60 5.62 -6.88
C TYR A 52 8.89 5.81 -5.39
N PHE A 53 10.17 5.78 -4.98
CA PHE A 53 10.54 6.02 -3.58
C PHE A 53 10.22 7.44 -3.11
N GLU A 54 10.43 8.43 -3.97
CA GLU A 54 10.05 9.82 -3.71
C GLU A 54 8.53 9.99 -3.58
N CYS A 55 7.75 9.36 -4.46
CA CYS A 55 6.30 9.35 -4.34
C CYS A 55 5.84 8.63 -3.07
N CYS A 56 6.46 7.51 -2.68
CA CYS A 56 6.18 6.83 -1.41
C CYS A 56 6.48 7.72 -0.21
N ALA A 57 7.60 8.46 -0.24
CA ALA A 57 7.95 9.41 0.82
C ALA A 57 6.85 10.46 0.98
N GLY A 58 6.42 11.06 -0.12
CA GLY A 58 5.34 12.05 -0.14
C GLY A 58 3.97 11.51 0.21
N LEU A 59 3.76 10.19 0.25
CA LEU A 59 2.51 9.55 0.68
C LEU A 59 2.55 9.05 2.13
N ALA A 60 3.72 8.95 2.75
CA ALA A 60 3.92 8.30 4.04
C ALA A 60 3.10 8.92 5.19
N ASP A 61 2.84 10.22 5.12
CA ASP A 61 2.04 10.98 6.09
C ASP A 61 0.55 11.02 5.75
N LYS A 62 0.17 10.68 4.51
CA LYS A 62 -1.20 10.80 3.97
C LYS A 62 -2.06 9.55 4.14
N ILE A 63 -1.50 8.48 4.70
CA ILE A 63 -2.29 7.28 4.97
C ILE A 63 -3.15 7.51 6.22
N HIS A 64 -4.44 7.74 5.99
CA HIS A 64 -5.44 7.97 7.02
C HIS A 64 -6.58 6.95 6.93
N GLY A 65 -7.24 6.75 8.08
CA GLY A 65 -8.50 6.04 8.17
C GLY A 65 -9.68 6.94 7.81
N GLU A 66 -10.86 6.36 7.71
CA GLU A 66 -12.10 7.06 7.36
C GLU A 66 -13.10 6.99 8.51
N THR A 67 -13.85 8.08 8.72
CA THR A 67 -14.99 8.09 9.65
C THR A 67 -16.24 7.74 8.86
N LEU A 68 -16.96 6.71 9.32
CA LEU A 68 -18.16 6.23 8.63
C LEU A 68 -19.39 6.94 9.20
N PRO A 69 -20.28 7.49 8.36
CA PRO A 69 -21.53 8.07 8.84
C PRO A 69 -22.41 6.96 9.42
N GLN A 70 -22.87 7.16 10.66
CA GLN A 70 -23.75 6.25 11.39
C GLN A 70 -24.99 7.00 11.89
N ALA A 71 -26.08 6.25 12.10
CA ALA A 71 -27.26 6.76 12.79
C ALA A 71 -26.90 7.16 14.23
N SER A 72 -27.66 8.11 14.78
CA SER A 72 -27.34 8.78 16.05
C SER A 72 -27.04 7.81 17.18
N GLY A 73 -25.88 7.99 17.83
CA GLY A 73 -25.48 7.26 19.03
C GLY A 73 -24.27 6.35 18.86
N THR A 74 -23.82 6.09 17.63
CA THR A 74 -22.67 5.19 17.37
C THR A 74 -21.57 5.91 16.59
N PHE A 75 -20.33 5.80 17.05
CA PHE A 75 -19.15 6.27 16.33
C PHE A 75 -18.45 5.07 15.66
N ALA A 76 -18.27 5.13 14.35
CA ALA A 76 -17.55 4.12 13.58
C ALA A 76 -16.41 4.78 12.80
N CYS A 77 -15.20 4.24 12.96
CA CYS A 77 -14.03 4.66 12.18
C CYS A 77 -13.24 3.44 11.72
N THR A 78 -12.58 3.57 10.58
CA THR A 78 -11.62 2.58 10.09
C THR A 78 -10.21 3.07 10.44
N ARG A 79 -9.32 2.14 10.83
CA ARG A 79 -7.90 2.43 11.05
C ARG A 79 -7.06 1.58 10.12
N ARG A 80 -6.08 2.20 9.47
CA ARG A 80 -5.09 1.50 8.65
C ARG A 80 -3.92 1.09 9.52
N GLU A 81 -3.73 -0.22 9.63
CA GLU A 81 -2.66 -0.83 10.40
C GLU A 81 -1.67 -1.52 9.47
N PRO A 82 -0.35 -1.43 9.73
CA PRO A 82 0.64 -2.11 8.92
C PRO A 82 0.49 -3.64 9.06
N PHE A 83 0.71 -4.37 7.96
CA PHE A 83 0.64 -5.84 7.95
C PHE A 83 1.77 -6.51 8.76
N GLY A 84 2.75 -5.76 9.26
CA GLY A 84 3.96 -6.29 9.88
C GLY A 84 5.05 -6.57 8.86
N VAL A 85 5.79 -7.66 9.05
CA VAL A 85 6.88 -8.08 8.15
C VAL A 85 6.30 -8.66 6.85
N VAL A 86 6.80 -8.20 5.70
CA VAL A 86 6.37 -8.65 4.38
C VAL A 86 7.58 -9.12 3.58
N ALA A 87 7.54 -10.36 3.08
CA ALA A 87 8.52 -10.89 2.14
C ALA A 87 8.17 -10.49 0.70
N HIS A 88 9.18 -10.10 -0.08
CA HIS A 88 9.04 -9.78 -1.50
C HIS A 88 9.98 -10.67 -2.33
N PHE A 89 9.42 -11.30 -3.36
CA PHE A 89 10.18 -12.07 -4.34
C PHE A 89 10.17 -11.33 -5.68
N THR A 90 11.34 -11.07 -6.24
CA THR A 90 11.49 -10.34 -7.50
C THR A 90 11.95 -11.29 -8.61
N PRO A 91 11.41 -11.13 -9.83
CA PRO A 91 11.97 -11.82 -10.99
C PRO A 91 13.34 -11.24 -11.37
N TRP A 92 14.12 -12.00 -12.11
CA TRP A 92 15.53 -11.72 -12.46
C TRP A 92 15.71 -10.73 -13.61
N ASN A 93 14.63 -10.30 -14.25
CA ASN A 93 14.69 -9.56 -15.52
C ASN A 93 14.73 -8.03 -15.39
N ALA A 94 14.73 -7.52 -14.15
CA ALA A 94 14.95 -6.12 -13.74
C ALA A 94 14.75 -6.04 -12.21
N PRO A 95 15.62 -6.68 -11.41
CA PRO A 95 15.40 -6.88 -9.98
C PRO A 95 15.11 -5.58 -9.22
N LEU A 96 15.82 -4.47 -9.50
CA LEU A 96 15.64 -3.22 -8.76
C LEU A 96 14.30 -2.56 -9.10
N THR A 97 13.97 -2.50 -10.38
CA THR A 97 12.70 -1.94 -10.85
C THR A 97 11.52 -2.75 -10.33
N GLN A 98 11.63 -4.07 -10.35
CA GLN A 98 10.57 -4.97 -9.93
C GLN A 98 10.36 -4.94 -8.41
N LEU A 99 11.45 -4.84 -7.63
CA LEU A 99 11.37 -4.61 -6.19
C LEU A 99 10.60 -3.32 -5.90
N THR A 100 11.03 -2.23 -6.55
CA THR A 100 10.49 -0.90 -6.31
C THR A 100 9.01 -0.84 -6.64
N ARG A 101 8.59 -1.42 -7.77
CA ARG A 101 7.18 -1.54 -8.15
C ARG A 101 6.39 -2.32 -7.11
N ARG A 102 6.90 -3.44 -6.59
CA ARG A 102 6.19 -4.22 -5.56
C ARG A 102 6.01 -3.44 -4.25
N VAL A 103 7.04 -2.71 -3.83
CA VAL A 103 6.96 -1.81 -2.65
C VAL A 103 5.92 -0.73 -2.88
N TRP A 104 5.95 -0.07 -4.04
CA TRP A 104 4.96 0.93 -4.44
C TRP A 104 3.52 0.40 -4.43
N TRP A 105 3.26 -0.73 -5.09
CA TRP A 105 1.93 -1.34 -5.14
C TRP A 105 1.42 -1.69 -3.75
N ARG A 106 2.29 -2.16 -2.85
CA ARG A 106 1.91 -2.49 -1.46
C ARG A 106 1.63 -1.23 -0.65
N ALA A 107 2.42 -0.17 -0.81
CA ALA A 107 2.19 1.12 -0.16
C ALA A 107 0.84 1.72 -0.61
N THR A 108 0.55 1.73 -1.91
CA THR A 108 -0.73 2.20 -2.44
C THR A 108 -1.90 1.32 -2.01
N ARG A 109 -1.74 -0.01 -1.96
CA ARG A 109 -2.80 -0.92 -1.50
C ARG A 109 -3.01 -0.85 0.03
N TRP A 110 -2.00 -0.44 0.81
CA TRP A 110 -2.15 -0.10 2.22
C TRP A 110 -3.14 1.06 2.40
N CYS A 111 -3.14 2.04 1.48
CA CYS A 111 -4.16 3.09 1.38
C CYS A 111 -5.55 2.59 1.00
N GLN A 112 -5.77 1.30 0.67
CA GLN A 112 -7.08 0.79 0.24
C GLN A 112 -7.58 -0.44 1.01
N ALA A 113 -6.74 -1.17 1.74
CA ALA A 113 -7.15 -2.38 2.44
C ALA A 113 -8.01 -2.06 3.68
N LEU A 114 -9.33 -2.07 3.50
CA LEU A 114 -10.32 -2.17 4.57
C LEU A 114 -10.21 -3.56 5.20
N ARG A 115 -9.79 -3.64 6.47
CA ARG A 115 -10.19 -4.75 7.32
C ARG A 115 -11.48 -4.32 8.02
N ALA A 116 -12.62 -4.77 7.51
CA ALA A 116 -13.83 -4.84 8.32
C ALA A 116 -13.75 -6.17 9.06
N ASP A 117 -13.43 -6.14 10.35
CA ASP A 117 -13.65 -7.29 11.21
C ASP A 117 -15.10 -7.19 11.73
N PRO A 118 -16.01 -8.07 11.29
CA PRO A 118 -17.41 -8.03 11.74
C PRO A 118 -17.56 -8.34 13.24
N ALA A 119 -16.50 -8.80 13.92
CA ALA A 119 -16.51 -9.08 15.35
C ALA A 119 -16.35 -7.83 16.24
N ASP A 120 -15.70 -6.76 15.76
CA ASP A 120 -15.46 -5.53 16.54
C ASP A 120 -16.65 -4.57 16.56
N LEU A 121 -17.68 -4.81 15.73
CA LEU A 121 -18.81 -3.90 15.60
C LEU A 121 -19.84 -4.01 16.72
N GLY A 122 -19.71 -4.97 17.63
CA GLY A 122 -20.53 -5.06 18.85
C GLY A 122 -22.02 -4.77 18.61
N VAL A 123 -22.57 -5.18 17.45
CA VAL A 123 -23.90 -4.76 17.01
C VAL A 123 -24.92 -5.56 17.82
N PRO A 124 -25.63 -4.97 18.79
CA PRO A 124 -26.76 -5.65 19.41
C PRO A 124 -27.89 -5.54 18.39
N GLY A 125 -28.14 -6.59 17.61
CA GLY A 125 -29.29 -6.61 16.70
C GLY A 125 -29.15 -7.41 15.40
N ALA A 126 -27.98 -7.94 15.05
CA ALA A 126 -27.83 -8.77 13.84
C ALA A 126 -28.39 -10.21 13.99
N ALA A 127 -29.20 -10.46 15.02
CA ALA A 127 -29.96 -11.69 15.23
C ALA A 127 -31.45 -11.35 15.37
N GLY A 128 -32.13 -11.04 14.27
CA GLY A 128 -33.56 -10.68 14.34
C GLY A 128 -34.18 -10.25 13.02
N GLY A 129 -34.07 -11.06 11.97
CA GLY A 129 -34.62 -10.68 10.67
C GLY A 129 -34.80 -11.83 9.68
N ARG A 130 -35.11 -13.05 10.15
CA ARG A 130 -35.68 -14.07 9.27
C ARG A 130 -37.14 -13.70 9.00
N GLY A 131 -37.33 -12.83 8.00
CA GLY A 131 -38.63 -12.52 7.43
C GLY A 131 -39.34 -13.82 7.06
N ARG A 132 -40.51 -14.02 7.68
CA ARG A 132 -41.49 -15.03 7.28
C ARG A 132 -41.77 -14.83 5.78
N ALA A 133 -41.40 -15.82 4.98
CA ALA A 133 -41.92 -15.94 3.63
C ALA A 133 -43.44 -15.99 3.70
N ALA A 134 -44.09 -14.98 3.13
CA ALA A 134 -45.53 -14.96 2.90
C ALA A 134 -45.90 -16.17 2.05
N ARG A 135 -46.56 -17.16 2.65
CA ARG A 135 -47.35 -18.15 1.91
C ARG A 135 -48.58 -17.42 1.38
N GLY A 136 -48.59 -17.11 0.09
CA GLY A 136 -49.80 -16.68 -0.59
C GLY A 136 -50.88 -17.79 -0.56
N PRO A 137 -52.17 -17.44 -0.55
CA PRO A 137 -53.25 -18.41 -0.55
C PRO A 137 -53.31 -19.12 -1.90
N ARG A 138 -53.14 -20.45 -1.89
CA ARG A 138 -53.48 -21.30 -3.04
C ARG A 138 -55.01 -21.40 -3.11
N ARG A 139 -55.57 -20.96 -4.23
CA ARG A 139 -56.88 -21.43 -4.71
C ARG A 139 -56.72 -22.83 -5.28
#